data_AF-A0A6S7BGI5-F1
#
_entry.id   AF-A0A6S7BGI5-F1
#
_cell.length_a   1.000
_cell.length_b   1.000
_cell.length_c   1.000
_cell.angle_alpha   90.00
_cell.angle_beta   90.00
_cell.angle_gamma   90.00
#
_symmetry.space_group_name_H-M   'P 1'
#
loop_
_entity.id
_entity.type
_entity.pdbx_description
1 polymer ?
#
loop_
_entity_poly.entity_id
_entity_poly.type
_entity_poly.pdbx_seq_one_letter_code
_entity_poly.pdbx_strand_id
1 'polypeptide(L)'
;MSIRKQPVIRSVGATLLMALVALFAGCGGGGSASNMSMVSIAGTAATGKALANAAISINCAQGSISVAADANGNYRATFSAVTPCMIAANSGGTILHSTALAGGTFNVTPETDLLLSYLAAQLGTNESGLIAGFASNTQFQQALTTQANVLTAQAAVVQNLQQTYGVTLSTPAFLSTSFTVGQPGVDSDLEALLASGAINANGEPDVAAVSLMATMGAAHPIVTSPGTNTGGGGTGSPGGMGGMM
;
A
#
# COMPACT_ATOMS: atom_id res chain seq x y z
N MET A 1 -43.49 -60.77 -12.30
CA MET A 1 -42.57 -60.48 -13.44
C MET A 1 -41.68 -59.34 -12.96
N SER A 2 -40.38 -59.42 -12.70
CA SER A 2 -39.36 -60.45 -12.88
C SER A 2 -38.22 -60.11 -11.88
N ILE A 3 -37.71 -61.11 -11.15
CA ILE A 3 -36.54 -61.01 -10.28
C ILE A 3 -35.31 -61.40 -11.10
N ARG A 4 -34.24 -60.57 -11.12
CA ARG A 4 -32.85 -60.94 -11.46
C ARG A 4 -31.91 -59.97 -10.71
N LYS A 5 -31.21 -60.32 -9.63
CA LYS A 5 -29.96 -61.13 -9.48
C LYS A 5 -28.75 -60.65 -10.32
N GLN A 6 -27.85 -59.89 -9.65
CA GLN A 6 -26.36 -59.94 -9.61
C GLN A 6 -25.56 -59.75 -10.93
N PRO A 7 -24.25 -59.37 -10.94
CA PRO A 7 -23.24 -59.55 -9.88
C PRO A 7 -22.25 -58.39 -9.59
N VAL A 8 -21.58 -58.55 -8.44
CA VAL A 8 -20.33 -57.89 -8.03
C VAL A 8 -19.16 -58.54 -8.75
N ILE A 9 -18.29 -57.75 -9.38
CA ILE A 9 -17.01 -58.21 -9.93
C ILE A 9 -15.88 -57.41 -9.27
N ARG A 10 -15.18 -58.08 -8.35
CA ARG A 10 -13.83 -57.72 -7.93
C ARG A 10 -12.87 -58.19 -9.03
N SER A 11 -11.94 -57.33 -9.44
CA SER A 11 -10.75 -57.76 -10.17
C SER A 11 -9.51 -57.26 -9.43
N VAL A 12 -8.69 -58.22 -9.02
CA VAL A 12 -7.35 -58.09 -8.48
C VAL A 12 -6.40 -58.40 -9.64
N GLY A 13 -5.34 -57.62 -9.82
CA GLY A 13 -4.18 -58.13 -10.57
C GLY A 13 -3.27 -57.11 -11.24
N ALA A 14 -2.02 -57.12 -10.75
CA ALA A 14 -0.77 -57.02 -11.53
C ALA A 14 -0.27 -55.63 -11.99
N THR A 15 0.64 -55.10 -11.17
CA THR A 15 1.94 -54.48 -11.53
C THR A 15 2.57 -54.97 -12.84
N LEU A 16 3.18 -54.08 -13.65
CA LEU A 16 4.64 -54.03 -13.96
C LEU A 16 5.01 -53.09 -15.16
N LEU A 17 5.99 -52.20 -14.91
CA LEU A 17 7.03 -51.60 -15.77
C LEU A 17 6.79 -50.56 -16.91
N MET A 18 7.75 -49.62 -16.89
CA MET A 18 8.51 -48.97 -17.97
C MET A 18 8.24 -47.49 -18.30
N ALA A 19 9.25 -46.70 -17.93
CA ALA A 19 9.58 -45.36 -18.36
C ALA A 19 9.62 -45.21 -19.89
N LEU A 20 9.34 -44.00 -20.40
CA LEU A 20 10.25 -43.26 -21.28
C LEU A 20 9.70 -41.86 -21.64
N VAL A 21 10.59 -40.87 -21.45
CA VAL A 21 10.81 -39.64 -22.23
C VAL A 21 9.77 -38.52 -22.22
N ALA A 22 10.21 -37.42 -21.62
CA ALA A 22 9.70 -36.08 -21.75
C ALA A 22 9.79 -35.55 -23.19
N LEU A 23 8.70 -34.99 -23.69
CA LEU A 23 8.71 -33.95 -24.72
C LEU A 23 7.97 -32.72 -24.17
N PHE A 24 8.71 -31.84 -23.50
CA PHE A 24 8.29 -30.45 -23.32
C PHE A 24 8.58 -29.71 -24.63
N ALA A 25 7.57 -29.60 -25.49
CA ALA A 25 7.64 -28.76 -26.67
C ALA A 25 7.23 -27.32 -26.30
N GLY A 26 8.23 -26.44 -26.27
CA GLY A 26 8.18 -25.06 -26.78
C GLY A 26 7.08 -24.14 -26.25
N CYS A 27 7.37 -23.45 -25.14
CA CYS A 27 6.80 -22.14 -24.85
C CYS A 27 7.34 -21.14 -25.86
N GLY A 28 6.47 -20.66 -26.77
CA GLY A 28 6.80 -19.65 -27.78
C GLY A 28 5.71 -18.59 -27.80
N GLY A 29 5.94 -17.47 -27.12
CA GLY A 29 5.00 -16.37 -27.04
C GLY A 29 5.41 -15.34 -26.00
N GLY A 30 6.57 -14.71 -26.19
CA GLY A 30 7.01 -13.56 -25.42
C GLY A 30 6.18 -12.33 -25.74
N GLY A 31 4.94 -12.30 -25.26
CA GLY A 31 4.24 -11.06 -24.97
C GLY A 31 4.44 -10.80 -23.48
N SER A 32 5.10 -9.70 -23.11
CA SER A 32 5.01 -9.18 -21.75
C SER A 32 3.55 -8.81 -21.52
N ALA A 33 2.74 -9.79 -21.11
CA ALA A 33 1.42 -9.56 -20.57
C ALA A 33 1.65 -8.65 -19.37
N SER A 34 1.28 -7.38 -19.53
CA SER A 34 1.12 -6.47 -18.41
C SER A 34 0.22 -7.19 -17.40
N ASN A 35 0.80 -7.63 -16.27
CA ASN A 35 0.12 -8.35 -15.18
C ASN A 35 -0.90 -7.47 -14.43
N MET A 36 -1.50 -6.51 -15.13
CA MET A 36 -2.50 -5.60 -14.62
C MET A 36 -3.81 -6.37 -14.46
N SER A 37 -4.38 -6.30 -13.27
CA SER A 37 -5.70 -6.85 -12.97
C SER A 37 -6.71 -5.72 -12.86
N MET A 38 -7.99 -6.02 -13.08
CA MET A 38 -9.05 -5.06 -12.78
C MET A 38 -9.10 -4.86 -11.26
N VAL A 39 -8.89 -3.62 -10.82
CA VAL A 39 -8.93 -3.22 -9.40
C VAL A 39 -10.05 -2.20 -9.22
N SER A 40 -10.82 -2.32 -8.14
CA SER A 40 -11.81 -1.32 -7.74
C SER A 40 -11.34 -0.63 -6.46
N ILE A 41 -11.23 0.69 -6.49
CA ILE A 41 -10.85 1.53 -5.36
C ILE A 41 -11.98 2.52 -5.12
N ALA A 42 -12.39 2.67 -3.87
CA ALA A 42 -13.40 3.64 -3.45
C ALA A 42 -12.97 4.28 -2.13
N GLY A 43 -13.64 5.34 -1.72
CA GLY A 43 -13.41 5.97 -0.41
C GLY A 43 -14.10 7.30 -0.29
N THR A 44 -13.82 7.98 0.81
CA THR A 44 -14.34 9.33 1.10
C THR A 44 -13.18 10.30 1.22
N ALA A 45 -13.25 11.42 0.50
CA ALA A 45 -12.32 12.53 0.59
C ALA A 45 -12.92 13.63 1.48
N ALA A 46 -12.34 13.87 2.65
CA ALA A 46 -12.91 14.81 3.63
C ALA A 46 -11.88 15.37 4.61
N THR A 47 -12.20 16.54 5.16
CA THR A 47 -11.43 17.27 6.19
C THR A 47 -12.22 17.52 7.48
N GLY A 48 -13.22 16.67 7.75
CA GLY A 48 -14.38 17.00 8.63
C GLY A 48 -15.50 17.72 7.86
N LYS A 49 -15.24 18.04 6.58
CA LYS A 49 -16.23 18.40 5.57
C LYS A 49 -15.92 17.65 4.29
N ALA A 50 -16.96 17.31 3.53
CA ALA A 50 -16.80 16.65 2.25
C ALA A 50 -15.98 17.53 1.30
N LEU A 51 -14.95 16.95 0.69
CA LEU A 51 -14.27 17.57 -0.45
C LEU A 51 -15.13 17.33 -1.70
N ALA A 52 -16.25 18.05 -1.78
CA ALA A 52 -17.21 17.93 -2.87
C ALA A 52 -16.56 18.28 -4.21
N ASN A 53 -16.81 17.45 -5.23
CA ASN A 53 -16.23 17.60 -6.58
C ASN A 53 -14.70 17.63 -6.61
N ALA A 54 -14.02 17.09 -5.59
CA ALA A 54 -12.58 16.97 -5.59
C ALA A 54 -12.11 16.15 -6.80
N ALA A 55 -11.02 16.61 -7.43
CA ALA A 55 -10.33 15.83 -8.44
C ALA A 55 -9.51 14.74 -7.72
N ILE A 56 -9.90 13.48 -7.91
CA ILE A 56 -9.21 12.32 -7.34
C ILE A 56 -8.32 11.71 -8.41
N SER A 57 -7.01 11.75 -8.20
CA SER A 57 -6.03 11.03 -9.02
C SER A 57 -5.53 9.80 -8.30
N ILE A 58 -5.61 8.63 -8.94
CA ILE A 58 -5.12 7.36 -8.41
C ILE A 58 -3.99 6.89 -9.30
N ASN A 59 -2.78 6.84 -8.76
CA ASN A 59 -1.55 6.45 -9.46
C ASN A 59 -1.00 5.18 -8.82
N CYS A 60 -1.12 4.06 -9.52
CA CYS A 60 -0.67 2.76 -9.04
C CYS A 60 0.77 2.47 -9.47
N ALA A 61 1.38 1.43 -8.90
CA ALA A 61 2.70 0.96 -9.34
C ALA A 61 2.72 0.73 -10.87
N GLN A 62 1.61 0.25 -11.43
CA GLN A 62 1.29 0.36 -12.85
C GLN A 62 -0.19 0.71 -13.05
N GLY A 63 -0.47 1.63 -13.96
CA GLY A 63 -1.83 2.11 -14.26
C GLY A 63 -2.23 3.31 -13.41
N SER A 64 -3.05 4.18 -13.98
CA SER A 64 -3.57 5.37 -13.32
C SER A 64 -4.96 5.71 -13.83
N ILE A 65 -5.73 6.41 -13.01
CA ILE A 65 -7.04 6.96 -13.40
C ILE A 65 -7.31 8.27 -12.65
N SER A 66 -8.20 9.08 -13.19
CA SER A 66 -8.74 10.24 -12.47
C SER A 66 -10.25 10.21 -12.50
N VAL A 67 -10.87 10.50 -11.37
CA VAL A 67 -12.32 10.59 -11.18
C VAL A 67 -12.65 11.81 -10.32
N ALA A 68 -13.90 12.25 -10.31
CA ALA A 68 -14.36 13.27 -9.38
C ALA A 68 -15.05 12.62 -8.18
N ALA A 69 -14.85 13.17 -6.99
CA ALA A 69 -15.69 12.87 -5.84
C ALA A 69 -17.09 13.46 -6.03
N ASP A 70 -18.11 12.81 -5.47
CA ASP A 70 -19.49 13.33 -5.46
C ASP A 70 -19.65 14.51 -4.48
N ALA A 71 -20.88 15.03 -4.35
CA ALA A 71 -21.18 16.14 -3.44
C ALA A 71 -20.95 15.80 -1.95
N ASN A 72 -20.89 14.51 -1.61
CA ASN A 72 -20.62 14.00 -0.26
C ASN A 72 -19.15 13.60 -0.07
N GLY A 73 -18.29 13.85 -1.06
CA GLY A 73 -16.87 13.50 -1.02
C GLY A 73 -16.58 12.04 -1.34
N ASN A 74 -17.58 11.23 -1.72
CA ASN A 74 -17.35 9.83 -2.06
C ASN A 74 -16.77 9.73 -3.46
N TYR A 75 -15.81 8.84 -3.66
CA TYR A 75 -15.27 8.53 -4.97
C TYR A 75 -15.18 7.01 -5.17
N ARG A 76 -15.21 6.60 -6.44
CA ARG A 76 -15.03 5.21 -6.85
C ARG A 76 -14.43 5.16 -8.25
N ALA A 77 -13.46 4.27 -8.43
CA ALA A 77 -12.87 3.96 -9.72
C ALA A 77 -12.70 2.45 -9.88
N THR A 78 -12.87 1.96 -11.10
CA THR A 78 -12.55 0.57 -11.48
C THR A 78 -11.75 0.61 -12.76
N PHE A 79 -10.52 0.09 -12.73
CA PHE A 79 -9.56 0.20 -13.83
C PHE A 79 -8.51 -0.90 -13.74
N SER A 80 -7.80 -1.15 -14.84
CA SER A 80 -6.67 -2.08 -14.85
C SER A 80 -5.48 -1.43 -14.15
N ALA A 81 -4.93 -2.10 -13.14
CA ALA A 81 -3.80 -1.59 -12.36
C ALA A 81 -2.97 -2.71 -11.71
N VAL A 82 -1.80 -2.34 -11.19
CA VAL A 82 -1.00 -3.14 -10.24
C VAL A 82 -0.82 -2.30 -8.99
N THR A 83 -1.33 -2.78 -7.85
CA THR A 83 -1.22 -2.11 -6.55
C THR A 83 0.21 -2.24 -5.98
N PRO A 84 0.63 -1.38 -5.04
CA PRO A 84 -0.13 -0.34 -4.34
C PRO A 84 -0.41 0.88 -5.23
N CYS A 85 -1.24 1.79 -4.74
CA CYS A 85 -1.55 3.05 -5.41
C CYS A 85 -1.45 4.23 -4.44
N MET A 86 -0.91 5.34 -4.94
CA MET A 86 -1.04 6.65 -4.30
C MET A 86 -2.32 7.30 -4.78
N ILE A 87 -3.07 7.89 -3.86
CA ILE A 87 -4.30 8.61 -4.14
C ILE A 87 -4.07 10.06 -3.75
N ALA A 88 -4.45 11.01 -4.60
CA ALA A 88 -4.47 12.43 -4.27
C ALA A 88 -5.87 12.99 -4.51
N ALA A 89 -6.38 13.76 -3.56
CA ALA A 89 -7.61 14.54 -3.68
C ALA A 89 -7.25 16.01 -3.71
N ASN A 90 -7.69 16.73 -4.75
CA ASN A 90 -7.51 18.17 -4.87
C ASN A 90 -8.86 18.86 -4.93
N SER A 91 -9.12 19.79 -4.01
CA SER A 91 -10.31 20.63 -4.01
C SER A 91 -10.01 22.03 -3.48
N GLY A 92 -10.22 23.05 -4.32
CA GLY A 92 -10.23 24.44 -3.88
C GLY A 92 -8.94 24.97 -3.22
N GLY A 93 -7.79 24.33 -3.46
CA GLY A 93 -6.50 24.68 -2.86
C GLY A 93 -6.04 23.73 -1.75
N THR A 94 -6.92 22.86 -1.26
CA THR A 94 -6.57 21.76 -0.34
C THR A 94 -6.13 20.55 -1.17
N ILE A 95 -4.97 19.99 -0.86
CA ILE A 95 -4.49 18.76 -1.45
C ILE A 95 -4.20 17.76 -0.33
N LEU A 96 -4.86 16.61 -0.39
CA LEU A 96 -4.65 15.51 0.55
C LEU A 96 -4.22 14.25 -0.19
N HIS A 97 -3.41 13.43 0.45
CA HIS A 97 -2.91 12.17 -0.08
C HIS A 97 -3.28 10.97 0.79
N SER A 98 -3.31 9.81 0.13
CA SER A 98 -3.54 8.52 0.75
C SER A 98 -2.87 7.41 -0.06
N THR A 99 -3.01 6.17 0.41
CA THR A 99 -2.48 4.98 -0.25
C THR A 99 -3.50 3.85 -0.25
N ALA A 100 -3.54 3.09 -1.34
CA ALA A 100 -4.31 1.86 -1.47
C ALA A 100 -3.37 0.67 -1.66
N LEU A 101 -3.40 -0.29 -0.74
CA LEU A 101 -2.55 -1.48 -0.80
C LEU A 101 -3.10 -2.53 -1.78
N ALA A 102 -4.42 -2.51 -2.00
CA ALA A 102 -5.17 -3.43 -2.83
C ALA A 102 -6.45 -2.72 -3.35
N GLY A 103 -7.33 -3.46 -4.02
CA GLY A 103 -8.71 -2.98 -4.23
C GLY A 103 -9.48 -2.95 -2.90
N GLY A 104 -10.38 -1.98 -2.74
CA GLY A 104 -11.16 -1.79 -1.52
C GLY A 104 -11.49 -0.33 -1.23
N THR A 105 -11.78 -0.06 0.05
CA THR A 105 -12.01 1.29 0.57
C THR A 105 -10.70 1.88 1.09
N PHE A 106 -10.35 3.07 0.60
CA PHE A 106 -9.21 3.87 1.06
C PHE A 106 -9.63 5.34 1.13
N ASN A 107 -9.71 5.90 2.32
CA ASN A 107 -10.13 7.30 2.48
C ASN A 107 -9.00 8.26 2.15
N VAL A 108 -9.34 9.51 1.86
CA VAL A 108 -8.37 10.60 1.66
C VAL A 108 -8.70 11.70 2.67
N THR A 109 -7.98 11.70 3.78
CA THR A 109 -8.22 12.60 4.92
C THR A 109 -6.88 13.11 5.46
N PRO A 110 -6.86 14.13 6.32
CA PRO A 110 -5.63 14.58 6.97
C PRO A 110 -4.92 13.49 7.77
N GLU A 111 -5.65 12.51 8.30
CA GLU A 111 -5.05 11.36 8.97
C GLU A 111 -4.24 10.48 8.01
N THR A 112 -4.67 10.35 6.75
CA THR A 112 -3.93 9.58 5.74
C THR A 112 -2.68 10.30 5.26
N ASP A 113 -2.66 11.63 5.25
CA ASP A 113 -1.42 12.40 5.03
C ASP A 113 -0.44 12.24 6.19
N LEU A 114 -0.92 12.30 7.44
CA LEU A 114 -0.08 12.03 8.61
C LEU A 114 0.52 10.62 8.57
N LEU A 115 -0.24 9.63 8.11
CA LEU A 115 0.24 8.28 7.85
C LEU A 115 1.32 8.23 6.76
N LEU A 116 1.12 8.93 5.64
CA LEU A 116 2.13 9.00 4.58
C LEU A 116 3.39 9.74 5.02
N SER A 117 3.27 10.80 5.81
CA SER A 117 4.39 11.50 6.43
C SER A 117 5.20 10.59 7.36
N TYR A 118 4.53 9.77 8.18
CA TYR A 118 5.18 8.77 9.02
C TYR A 118 5.91 7.72 8.17
N LEU A 119 5.21 7.08 7.23
CA LEU A 119 5.77 6.05 6.34
C LEU A 119 6.94 6.56 5.51
N ALA A 120 6.82 7.77 4.96
CA ALA A 120 7.88 8.42 4.20
C ALA A 120 9.16 8.58 5.05
N ALA A 121 9.01 9.01 6.31
CA ALA A 121 10.14 9.14 7.22
C ALA A 121 10.75 7.80 7.61
N GLN A 122 9.94 6.74 7.78
CA GLN A 122 10.46 5.38 7.97
C GLN A 122 11.31 4.89 6.78
N LEU A 123 11.05 5.44 5.58
CA LEU A 123 11.76 5.16 4.34
C LEU A 123 12.91 6.13 4.08
N GLY A 124 13.22 7.02 5.02
CA GLY A 124 14.30 8.00 4.91
C GLY A 124 14.02 9.13 3.93
N THR A 125 12.75 9.43 3.66
CA THR A 125 12.30 10.53 2.79
C THR A 125 11.23 11.37 3.50
N ASN A 126 10.66 12.34 2.80
CA ASN A 126 9.42 13.03 3.18
C ASN A 126 8.28 12.67 2.22
N GLU A 127 7.07 13.12 2.53
CA GLU A 127 5.87 12.80 1.76
C GLU A 127 5.99 13.17 0.27
N SER A 128 6.50 14.37 -0.03
CA SER A 128 6.74 14.81 -1.41
C SER A 128 7.72 13.89 -2.14
N GLY A 129 8.80 13.47 -1.49
CA GLY A 129 9.77 12.53 -2.04
C GLY A 129 9.20 11.12 -2.21
N LEU A 130 8.32 10.68 -1.30
CA LEU A 130 7.59 9.42 -1.43
C LEU A 130 6.68 9.46 -2.66
N ILE A 131 5.87 10.51 -2.81
CA ILE A 131 4.94 10.70 -3.95
C ILE A 131 5.71 10.77 -5.27
N ALA A 132 6.74 11.63 -5.35
CA ALA A 132 7.52 11.83 -6.57
C ALA A 132 8.31 10.57 -6.97
N GLY A 133 8.82 9.82 -5.98
CA GLY A 133 9.59 8.60 -6.21
C GLY A 133 8.77 7.33 -6.35
N PHE A 134 7.47 7.34 -6.04
CA PHE A 134 6.64 6.15 -5.91
C PHE A 134 6.68 5.23 -7.14
N ALA A 135 6.53 5.80 -8.34
CA ALA A 135 6.48 5.03 -9.58
C ALA A 135 7.82 4.34 -9.92
N SER A 136 8.95 4.93 -9.53
CA SER A 136 10.29 4.45 -9.88
C SER A 136 11.01 3.70 -8.76
N ASN A 137 10.54 3.82 -7.51
CA ASN A 137 11.20 3.24 -6.35
C ASN A 137 10.45 1.99 -5.87
N THR A 138 11.01 0.82 -6.18
CA THR A 138 10.44 -0.46 -5.76
C THR A 138 10.40 -0.62 -4.24
N GLN A 139 11.30 0.03 -3.48
CA GLN A 139 11.24 -0.02 -2.02
C GLN A 139 10.00 0.70 -1.48
N PHE A 140 9.62 1.84 -2.09
CA PHE A 140 8.40 2.56 -1.71
C PHE A 140 7.17 1.72 -2.01
N GLN A 141 7.13 1.07 -3.18
CA GLN A 141 6.04 0.16 -3.55
C GLN A 141 5.97 -1.06 -2.61
N GLN A 142 7.11 -1.67 -2.26
CA GLN A 142 7.15 -2.81 -1.34
C GLN A 142 6.72 -2.42 0.08
N ALA A 143 7.13 -1.24 0.55
CA ALA A 143 6.73 -0.74 1.85
C ALA A 143 5.22 -0.52 1.93
N LEU A 144 4.63 0.09 0.89
CA LEU A 144 3.20 0.40 0.83
C LEU A 144 2.34 -0.82 0.50
N THR A 145 2.85 -1.86 -0.17
CA THR A 145 2.08 -3.09 -0.38
C THR A 145 2.10 -4.02 0.83
N THR A 146 3.06 -3.83 1.75
CA THR A 146 3.20 -4.68 2.93
C THR A 146 2.22 -4.23 4.02
N GLN A 147 1.10 -4.96 4.16
CA GLN A 147 0.03 -4.66 5.10
C GLN A 147 0.54 -4.42 6.55
N ALA A 148 1.54 -5.20 6.98
CA ALA A 148 2.11 -5.05 8.32
C ALA A 148 2.74 -3.66 8.52
N ASN A 149 3.47 -3.14 7.53
CA ASN A 149 4.10 -1.82 7.62
C ASN A 149 3.04 -0.73 7.78
N VAL A 150 1.98 -0.78 6.96
CA VAL A 150 0.91 0.23 7.00
C VAL A 150 0.11 0.13 8.30
N LEU A 151 -0.21 -1.07 8.80
CA LEU A 151 -0.92 -1.24 10.07
C LEU A 151 -0.08 -0.76 11.27
N THR A 152 1.22 -1.06 11.29
CA THR A 152 2.13 -0.57 12.34
C THR A 152 2.26 0.95 12.29
N ALA A 153 2.42 1.53 11.10
CA ALA A 153 2.46 2.98 10.93
C ALA A 153 1.14 3.65 11.35
N GLN A 154 -0.01 3.08 10.96
CA GLN A 154 -1.32 3.57 11.36
C GLN A 154 -1.48 3.56 12.89
N ALA A 155 -1.14 2.45 13.56
CA ALA A 155 -1.18 2.36 15.00
C ALA A 155 -0.26 3.41 15.68
N ALA A 156 0.93 3.64 15.13
CA ALA A 156 1.85 4.66 15.62
C ALA A 156 1.29 6.07 15.45
N VAL A 157 0.65 6.39 14.32
CA VAL A 157 -0.03 7.68 14.12
C VAL A 157 -1.11 7.89 15.16
N VAL A 158 -2.00 6.90 15.36
CA VAL A 158 -3.05 6.98 16.39
C VAL A 158 -2.47 7.22 17.78
N GLN A 159 -1.43 6.48 18.15
CA GLN A 159 -0.77 6.63 19.45
C GLN A 159 -0.16 8.03 19.62
N ASN A 160 0.52 8.55 18.60
CA ASN A 160 1.17 9.87 18.67
C ASN A 160 0.16 11.02 18.72
N LEU A 161 -0.97 10.89 18.01
CA LEU A 161 -2.09 11.83 18.08
C LEU A 161 -2.69 11.85 19.49
N GLN A 162 -2.89 10.69 20.10
CA GLN A 162 -3.39 10.61 21.47
C GLN A 162 -2.41 11.21 22.48
N GLN A 163 -1.12 10.90 22.38
CA GLN A 163 -0.11 11.36 23.34
C GLN A 163 0.16 12.86 23.24
N THR A 164 0.15 13.43 22.04
CA THR A 164 0.54 14.83 21.81
C THR A 164 -0.64 15.78 21.81
N TYR A 165 -1.76 15.38 21.20
CA TYR A 165 -2.94 16.23 21.01
C TYR A 165 -4.10 15.86 21.94
N GLY A 166 -3.98 14.77 22.71
CA GLY A 166 -5.06 14.30 23.58
C GLY A 166 -6.26 13.71 22.83
N VAL A 167 -6.14 13.48 21.52
CA VAL A 167 -7.22 12.96 20.68
C VAL A 167 -7.19 11.44 20.64
N THR A 168 -8.25 10.80 21.14
CA THR A 168 -8.44 9.35 20.98
C THR A 168 -9.38 9.12 19.81
N LEU A 169 -8.87 8.59 18.71
CA LEU A 169 -9.70 8.28 17.55
C LEU A 169 -10.68 7.16 17.89
N SER A 170 -11.95 7.41 17.60
CA SER A 170 -13.01 6.39 17.67
C SER A 170 -12.79 5.30 16.62
N THR A 171 -12.13 5.63 15.51
CA THR A 171 -11.86 4.73 14.39
C THR A 171 -10.36 4.64 14.09
N PRO A 172 -9.59 3.79 14.80
CA PRO A 172 -8.14 3.66 14.58
C PRO A 172 -7.75 3.16 13.18
N ALA A 173 -8.69 2.51 12.47
CA ALA A 173 -8.52 2.03 11.09
C ALA A 173 -8.96 3.07 10.04
N PHE A 174 -8.64 4.34 10.26
CA PHE A 174 -9.10 5.48 9.46
C PHE A 174 -8.77 5.36 7.96
N LEU A 175 -7.70 4.66 7.59
CA LEU A 175 -7.31 4.47 6.20
C LEU A 175 -8.40 3.74 5.40
N SER A 176 -8.99 2.68 5.96
CA SER A 176 -9.85 1.75 5.22
C SER A 176 -11.29 1.67 5.72
N THR A 177 -11.62 2.31 6.84
CA THR A 177 -12.99 2.30 7.38
C THR A 177 -13.89 3.19 6.53
N SER A 178 -14.87 2.60 5.86
CA SER A 178 -15.92 3.38 5.18
C SER A 178 -16.62 4.31 6.16
N PHE A 179 -16.80 5.57 5.78
CA PHE A 179 -17.57 6.53 6.58
C PHE A 179 -18.33 7.52 5.68
N THR A 180 -19.27 8.22 6.30
CA THR A 180 -20.05 9.29 5.67
C THR A 180 -19.79 10.57 6.44
N VAL A 181 -19.53 11.66 5.72
CA VAL A 181 -19.34 12.99 6.30
C VAL A 181 -20.57 13.41 7.11
N GLY A 182 -20.35 14.02 8.27
CA GLY A 182 -21.38 14.42 9.22
C GLY A 182 -21.94 13.29 10.07
N GLN A 183 -21.34 12.09 10.05
CA GLN A 183 -21.72 10.96 10.91
C GLN A 183 -20.61 10.62 11.92
N PRO A 184 -20.98 10.08 13.12
CA PRO A 184 -20.00 9.61 14.07
C PRO A 184 -19.01 8.59 13.48
N GLY A 185 -17.78 8.59 13.99
CA GLY A 185 -16.68 7.76 13.50
C GLY A 185 -15.53 8.63 12.99
N VAL A 186 -14.98 8.27 11.84
CA VAL A 186 -13.85 8.99 11.20
C VAL A 186 -14.11 10.50 11.10
N ASP A 187 -15.32 10.93 10.73
CA ASP A 187 -15.61 12.37 10.59
C ASP A 187 -15.54 13.13 11.92
N SER A 188 -16.06 12.56 13.01
CA SER A 188 -15.91 13.13 14.34
C SER A 188 -14.46 13.12 14.84
N ASP A 189 -13.67 12.14 14.42
CA ASP A 189 -12.24 12.10 14.70
C ASP A 189 -11.52 13.28 14.00
N LEU A 190 -11.88 13.60 12.74
CA LEU A 190 -11.37 14.76 12.01
C LEU A 190 -11.76 16.09 12.69
N GLU A 191 -12.99 16.22 13.20
CA GLU A 191 -13.42 17.39 13.96
C GLU A 191 -12.61 17.55 15.27
N ALA A 192 -12.33 16.45 15.98
CA ALA A 192 -11.52 16.47 17.19
C ALA A 192 -10.05 16.84 16.90
N LEU A 193 -9.50 16.34 15.80
CA LEU A 193 -8.15 16.69 15.34
C LEU A 193 -8.04 18.18 14.94
N LEU A 194 -9.06 18.73 14.27
CA LEU A 194 -9.15 20.15 14.01
C LEU A 194 -9.22 20.97 15.31
N ALA A 195 -10.06 20.56 16.25
CA ALA A 195 -10.22 21.26 17.53
C ALA A 195 -8.96 21.22 18.41
N SER A 196 -8.16 20.16 18.31
CA SER A 196 -6.88 20.02 19.02
C SER A 196 -5.69 20.71 18.35
N GLY A 197 -5.86 21.21 17.12
CA GLY A 197 -4.79 21.84 16.34
C GLY A 197 -3.86 20.86 15.60
N ALA A 198 -4.21 19.57 15.52
CA ALA A 198 -3.50 18.61 14.67
C ALA A 198 -3.78 18.81 13.17
N ILE A 199 -4.91 19.46 12.85
CA ILE A 199 -5.32 19.86 11.50
C ILE A 199 -5.51 21.39 11.52
N ASN A 200 -5.09 22.05 10.44
CA ASN A 200 -5.22 23.50 10.28
C ASN A 200 -6.62 23.90 9.77
N ALA A 201 -6.89 25.21 9.70
CA ALA A 201 -8.18 25.73 9.27
C ALA A 201 -8.58 25.41 7.81
N ASN A 202 -7.60 25.05 6.96
CA ASN A 202 -7.85 24.62 5.58
C ASN A 202 -8.19 23.13 5.48
N GLY A 203 -8.15 22.42 6.61
CA GLY A 203 -8.39 21.00 6.65
C GLY A 203 -7.17 20.18 6.23
N GLU A 204 -5.96 20.72 6.28
CA GLU A 204 -4.71 19.98 6.04
C GLU A 204 -4.01 19.69 7.38
N PRO A 205 -3.16 18.66 7.49
CA PRO A 205 -2.36 18.45 8.69
C PRO A 205 -1.58 19.70 9.10
N ASP A 206 -1.58 20.02 10.40
CA ASP A 206 -0.74 21.11 10.91
C ASP A 206 0.75 20.75 10.78
N VAL A 207 1.59 21.77 10.55
CA VAL A 207 3.03 21.59 10.38
C VAL A 207 3.69 20.91 11.59
N ALA A 208 3.19 21.16 12.81
CA ALA A 208 3.67 20.49 14.01
C ALA A 208 3.29 19.01 14.04
N ALA A 209 2.09 18.66 13.56
CA ALA A 209 1.64 17.27 13.45
C ALA A 209 2.46 16.50 12.41
N VAL A 210 2.72 17.12 11.24
CA VAL A 210 3.61 16.55 10.21
C VAL A 210 5.01 16.34 10.75
N SER A 211 5.58 17.34 11.42
CA SER A 211 6.94 17.25 12.01
C SER A 211 7.02 16.16 13.09
N LEU A 212 5.97 16.00 13.90
CA LEU A 212 5.87 14.91 14.87
C LEU A 212 5.90 13.55 14.16
N MET A 213 5.02 13.34 13.17
CA MET A 213 4.96 12.06 12.44
C MET A 213 6.26 11.75 11.71
N ALA A 214 6.91 12.75 11.12
CA ALA A 214 8.21 12.59 10.49
C ALA A 214 9.30 12.17 11.50
N THR A 215 9.34 12.81 12.67
CA THR A 215 10.30 12.47 13.73
C THR A 215 10.09 11.05 14.23
N MET A 216 8.83 10.68 14.50
CA MET A 216 8.49 9.37 15.01
C MET A 216 8.68 8.26 13.97
N GLY A 217 8.41 8.53 12.70
CA GLY A 217 8.68 7.60 11.59
C GLY A 217 10.17 7.37 11.40
N ALA A 218 10.99 8.43 11.42
CA ALA A 218 12.44 8.32 11.30
C ALA A 218 13.08 7.51 12.45
N ALA A 219 12.47 7.51 13.63
CA ALA A 219 12.89 6.67 14.76
C ALA A 219 12.57 5.18 14.60
N HIS A 220 11.73 4.81 13.62
CA HIS A 220 11.30 3.44 13.35
C HIS A 220 11.52 3.05 11.88
N PRO A 221 12.77 3.05 11.38
CA PRO A 221 13.04 2.80 9.97
C PRO A 221 12.57 1.40 9.55
N ILE A 222 11.99 1.30 8.35
CA ILE A 222 11.68 0.01 7.74
C ILE A 222 13.01 -0.59 7.26
N VAL A 223 13.47 -1.64 7.94
CA VAL A 223 14.74 -2.31 7.60
C VAL A 223 14.60 -2.96 6.23
N THR A 224 15.23 -2.37 5.23
CA THR A 224 15.38 -2.97 3.92
C THR A 224 16.48 -4.02 4.02
N SER A 225 16.18 -5.29 3.71
CA SER A 225 17.22 -6.29 3.51
C SER A 225 18.26 -5.74 2.53
N PRO A 226 19.58 -5.73 2.86
CA PRO A 226 20.58 -5.34 1.89
C PRO A 226 20.42 -6.29 0.69
N GLY A 227 20.20 -5.73 -0.50
CA GLY A 227 20.33 -6.51 -1.72
C GLY A 227 21.65 -7.25 -1.64
N THR A 228 21.63 -8.56 -1.84
CA THR A 228 22.84 -9.36 -2.03
C THR A 228 23.55 -8.81 -3.25
N ASN A 229 24.48 -7.88 -3.01
CA ASN A 229 25.48 -7.49 -3.97
C ASN A 229 26.28 -8.75 -4.29
N THR A 230 25.86 -9.47 -5.33
CA THR A 230 26.68 -10.41 -6.07
C THR A 230 27.66 -9.57 -6.90
N GLY A 231 28.58 -8.91 -6.18
CA GLY A 231 29.73 -8.21 -6.75
C GLY A 231 30.94 -9.10 -6.60
N GLY A 232 31.30 -9.80 -7.66
CA GLY A 232 32.55 -10.54 -7.75
C GLY A 232 33.74 -9.62 -7.50
N GLY A 233 34.60 -10.02 -6.57
CA GLY A 233 35.90 -9.42 -6.35
C GLY A 233 36.93 -10.52 -6.33
N GLY A 234 37.49 -10.83 -7.51
CA GLY A 234 38.64 -11.73 -7.62
C GLY A 234 39.84 -11.14 -6.90
N THR A 235 40.37 -11.87 -5.92
CA THR A 235 41.68 -11.57 -5.34
C THR A 235 42.74 -12.26 -6.18
N GLY A 236 43.31 -11.47 -7.10
CA GLY A 236 44.52 -11.81 -7.82
C GLY A 236 45.70 -11.98 -6.86
N SER A 237 46.46 -13.04 -7.08
CA SER A 237 47.71 -13.37 -6.43
C SER A 237 48.83 -12.41 -6.87
N PRO A 238 49.66 -11.88 -5.96
CA PRO A 238 50.99 -11.38 -6.31
C PRO A 238 52.04 -12.43 -5.91
N GLY A 239 52.75 -12.94 -6.91
CA GLY A 239 53.95 -13.76 -6.72
C GLY A 239 55.07 -12.96 -6.06
N GLY A 240 55.69 -13.56 -5.04
CA GLY A 240 56.91 -13.06 -4.40
C GLY A 240 58.09 -13.99 -4.71
N MET A 241 58.99 -13.53 -5.57
CA MET A 241 60.32 -14.12 -5.78
C MET A 241 61.30 -13.60 -4.70
N GLY A 242 62.09 -14.50 -4.12
CA GLY A 242 63.55 -14.33 -3.94
C GLY A 242 64.11 -13.69 -2.65
N GLY A 243 65.13 -14.36 -2.08
CA GLY A 243 66.17 -13.79 -1.18
C GLY A 243 66.35 -14.59 0.12
N MET A 244 67.21 -15.62 0.19
CA MET A 244 68.62 -15.58 0.64
C MET A 244 68.86 -14.72 1.89
N MET A 245 69.06 -15.36 3.05
CA MET A 245 70.28 -15.34 3.89
C MET A 245 70.24 -16.55 4.84
#